data_AF-A0A2K3E7Q0-F1
#
_entry.id   AF-A0A2K3E7Q0-F1
#
_cell.length_a   1.000
_cell.length_b   1.000
_cell.length_c   1.000
_cell.angle_alpha   90.00
_cell.angle_beta   90.00
_cell.angle_gamma   90.00
#
_symmetry.space_group_name_H-M   'P 1'
#
loop_
_entity.id
_entity.type
_entity.pdbx_description
1 polymer ?
#
loop_
_entity_poly.entity_id
_entity_poly.type
_entity_poly.pdbx_seq_one_letter_code
_entity_poly.pdbx_strand_id
1 'polypeptide(L)'
;MGWFWWGSSASDSSKSDSKPDCHDRRCKSRRTAVSVCRKANPTEPGVCKNLEIAVVQCLAEGLCKEEAAEHKRCYTSLYKTGLYKGVGHCILYEDAMKNCLKKLKRFP
;
A
#
# COMPACT_ATOMS: atom_id res chain seq x y z
N MET A 1 -26.47 50.87 16.49
CA MET A 1 -25.23 51.24 15.78
C MET A 1 -24.27 50.08 15.94
N GLY A 2 -23.73 49.39 14.94
CA GLY A 2 -23.91 49.39 13.49
C GLY A 2 -23.49 48.00 13.00
N TRP A 3 -24.18 47.52 11.97
CA TRP A 3 -23.92 46.23 11.34
C TRP A 3 -22.71 46.36 10.43
N PHE A 4 -21.82 45.36 10.42
CA PHE A 4 -20.82 45.20 9.37
C PHE A 4 -21.06 43.88 8.65
N TRP A 5 -21.71 43.99 7.50
CA TRP A 5 -21.59 43.08 6.37
C TRP A 5 -20.40 43.53 5.52
N TRP A 6 -19.47 42.61 5.21
CA TRP A 6 -18.97 42.31 3.87
C TRP A 6 -17.66 41.54 3.92
N GLY A 7 -17.56 40.51 3.08
CA GLY A 7 -16.31 39.80 2.86
C GLY A 7 -16.47 38.46 2.17
N SER A 8 -17.20 38.42 1.05
CA SER A 8 -17.09 37.33 0.09
C SER A 8 -15.64 37.27 -0.41
N SER A 9 -14.97 36.15 -0.20
CA SER A 9 -13.82 35.77 -1.01
C SER A 9 -13.93 34.28 -1.29
N ALA A 10 -14.66 34.01 -2.38
CA ALA A 10 -14.31 32.88 -3.22
C ALA A 10 -12.86 33.09 -3.67
N SER A 11 -11.99 32.18 -3.27
CA SER A 11 -10.70 32.00 -3.91
C SER A 11 -10.52 30.51 -4.09
N ASP A 12 -11.07 30.10 -5.22
CA ASP A 12 -10.73 28.91 -5.96
C ASP A 12 -9.21 28.72 -5.93
N SER A 13 -8.77 27.66 -5.28
CA SER A 13 -7.45 27.08 -5.45
C SER A 13 -7.56 25.64 -5.02
N SER A 14 -8.28 24.86 -5.82
CA SER A 14 -8.12 23.41 -5.88
C SER A 14 -6.73 23.10 -6.48
N LYS A 15 -5.67 23.58 -5.84
CA LYS A 15 -4.37 22.94 -5.92
C LYS A 15 -4.57 21.63 -5.18
N SER A 16 -4.74 20.57 -5.96
CA SER A 16 -4.50 19.20 -5.53
C SER A 16 -3.03 19.08 -5.12
N ASP A 17 -2.69 19.70 -3.99
CA ASP A 17 -1.52 19.38 -3.19
C ASP A 17 -1.73 17.94 -2.78
N SER A 18 -1.25 17.06 -3.65
CA SER A 18 -1.20 15.63 -3.47
C SER A 18 -0.19 15.39 -2.36
N LYS A 19 -0.59 15.71 -1.12
CA LYS A 19 0.12 15.26 0.08
C LYS A 19 0.36 13.78 -0.17
N PRO A 20 1.62 13.31 -0.15
CA PRO A 20 1.86 11.89 -0.22
C PRO A 20 1.02 11.29 0.90
N ASP A 21 0.10 10.43 0.49
CA ASP A 21 -0.87 9.81 1.38
C ASP A 21 -0.14 9.33 2.63
N CYS A 22 -0.70 9.51 3.83
CA CYS A 22 -0.02 9.14 5.08
C CYS A 22 0.55 7.70 5.02
N HIS A 23 -0.13 6.85 4.25
CA HIS A 23 0.27 5.50 3.91
C HIS A 23 1.55 5.39 3.05
N ASP A 24 1.73 6.24 2.03
CA ASP A 24 2.95 6.24 1.21
C ASP A 24 4.19 6.58 2.05
N ARG A 25 4.05 7.49 3.03
CA ARG A 25 5.13 7.81 3.97
C ARG A 25 5.44 6.64 4.89
N ARG A 26 4.41 5.99 5.44
CA ARG A 26 4.55 4.82 6.33
C ARG A 26 5.18 3.62 5.62
N CYS A 27 4.85 3.41 4.34
CA CYS A 27 5.36 2.30 3.53
C CYS A 27 6.68 2.63 2.82
N LYS A 28 7.21 3.85 2.96
CA LYS A 28 8.45 4.31 2.31
C LYS A 28 9.65 3.42 2.66
N SER A 29 9.83 3.08 3.94
CA SER A 29 10.94 2.23 4.40
C SER A 29 10.92 0.85 3.74
N ARG A 30 9.73 0.25 3.60
CA ARG A 30 9.54 -1.05 2.94
C ARG A 30 9.82 -0.96 1.43
N ARG A 31 9.38 0.12 0.76
CA ARG A 31 9.71 0.37 -0.66
C ARG A 31 11.23 0.51 -0.85
N THR A 32 11.90 1.23 0.04
CA THR A 32 13.37 1.34 0.01
C THR A 32 14.03 -0.03 0.20
N ALA A 33 13.54 -0.85 1.13
CA ALA A 33 14.06 -2.20 1.34
C ALA A 33 13.91 -3.09 0.09
N VAL A 34 12.77 -3.05 -0.60
CA VAL A 34 12.59 -3.75 -1.89
C VAL A 34 13.56 -3.24 -2.95
N SER A 35 13.72 -1.91 -3.05
CA SER A 35 14.66 -1.33 -4.02
C SER A 35 16.11 -1.76 -3.76
N VAL A 36 16.54 -1.76 -2.49
CA VAL A 36 17.87 -2.22 -2.08
C VAL A 36 18.02 -3.72 -2.36
N CYS A 37 17.02 -4.53 -2.01
CA CYS A 37 17.04 -5.96 -2.28
C CYS A 37 17.18 -6.28 -3.78
N ARG A 38 16.41 -5.60 -4.64
CA ARG A 38 16.49 -5.77 -6.10
C ARG A 38 17.84 -5.33 -6.67
N LYS A 39 18.44 -4.27 -6.11
CA LYS A 39 19.79 -3.83 -6.49
C LYS A 39 20.86 -4.83 -6.06
N ALA A 40 20.70 -5.46 -4.89
CA ALA A 40 21.62 -6.47 -4.39
C ALA A 40 21.49 -7.82 -5.11
N ASN A 41 20.30 -8.13 -5.65
CA ASN A 41 19.99 -9.41 -6.30
C ASN A 41 19.46 -9.20 -7.73
N PRO A 42 20.29 -8.68 -8.67
CA PRO A 42 19.85 -8.36 -10.03
C PRO A 42 19.46 -9.61 -10.85
N THR A 43 20.04 -10.77 -10.54
CA THR A 43 19.82 -12.03 -11.26
C THR A 43 18.69 -12.88 -10.69
N GLU A 44 18.29 -12.63 -9.44
CA GLU A 44 17.29 -13.44 -8.72
C GLU A 44 16.24 -12.56 -8.01
N PRO A 45 15.30 -11.96 -8.77
CA PRO A 45 14.27 -11.10 -8.19
C PRO A 45 13.34 -11.85 -7.21
N GLY A 46 13.26 -13.18 -7.32
CA GLY A 46 12.48 -14.04 -6.43
C GLY A 46 12.90 -13.95 -4.95
N VAL A 47 14.17 -13.62 -4.66
CA VAL A 47 14.69 -13.45 -3.29
C VAL A 47 13.98 -12.31 -2.55
N CYS A 48 13.54 -11.28 -3.30
CA CYS A 48 12.89 -10.10 -2.74
C CYS A 48 11.37 -10.26 -2.58
N LYS A 49 10.79 -11.39 -2.96
CA LYS A 49 9.32 -11.59 -3.03
C LYS A 49 8.62 -11.38 -1.69
N ASN A 50 9.23 -11.79 -0.57
CA ASN A 50 8.72 -11.52 0.77
C ASN A 50 8.62 -10.02 1.07
N LEU A 51 9.64 -9.25 0.70
CA LEU A 51 9.65 -7.79 0.88
C LEU A 51 8.64 -7.11 -0.03
N GLU A 52 8.45 -7.62 -1.25
CA GLU A 52 7.42 -7.12 -2.17
C GLU A 52 6.02 -7.32 -1.60
N ILE A 53 5.71 -8.50 -1.06
CA ILE A 53 4.43 -8.77 -0.39
C ILE A 53 4.25 -7.83 0.81
N ALA A 54 5.30 -7.60 1.60
CA ALA A 54 5.25 -6.68 2.73
C ALA A 54 4.98 -5.22 2.32
N VAL A 55 5.46 -4.78 1.14
CA VAL A 55 5.13 -3.46 0.57
C VAL A 55 3.69 -3.42 0.08
N VAL A 56 3.27 -4.43 -0.69
CA VAL A 56 1.90 -4.55 -1.22
C VAL A 56 0.90 -4.50 -0.07
N GLN A 57 1.11 -5.30 0.97
CA GLN A 57 0.23 -5.32 2.13
C GLN A 57 0.18 -3.95 2.83
N CYS A 58 1.32 -3.30 3.05
CA CYS A 58 1.37 -1.98 3.71
C CYS A 58 0.55 -0.92 2.95
N LEU A 59 0.65 -0.92 1.62
CA LEU A 59 -0.08 0.02 0.77
C LEU A 59 -1.57 -0.36 0.69
N ALA A 60 -1.88 -1.64 0.55
CA ALA A 60 -3.24 -2.16 0.47
C ALA A 60 -4.03 -1.91 1.77
N GLU A 61 -3.40 -1.97 2.94
CA GLU A 61 -4.04 -1.61 4.22
C GLU A 61 -4.61 -0.18 4.24
N GLY A 62 -4.05 0.74 3.47
CA GLY A 62 -4.58 2.09 3.32
C GLY A 62 -5.57 2.25 2.17
N LEU A 63 -5.27 1.63 1.03
CA LEU A 63 -5.89 1.94 -0.27
C LEU A 63 -6.85 0.85 -0.79
N CYS A 64 -6.62 -0.40 -0.41
CA CYS A 64 -7.30 -1.61 -0.90
C CYS A 64 -7.69 -2.47 0.32
N LYS A 65 -8.52 -1.88 1.19
CA LYS A 65 -8.78 -2.40 2.56
C LYS A 65 -9.45 -3.77 2.55
N GLU A 66 -10.34 -4.01 1.59
CA GLU A 66 -11.06 -5.28 1.47
C GLU A 66 -10.09 -6.41 1.08
N GLU A 67 -9.26 -6.18 0.07
CA GLU A 67 -8.25 -7.13 -0.38
C GLU A 67 -7.19 -7.39 0.71
N ALA A 68 -6.79 -6.35 1.44
CA ALA A 68 -5.87 -6.48 2.58
C ALA A 68 -6.48 -7.29 3.74
N ALA A 69 -7.79 -7.13 3.99
CA ALA A 69 -8.49 -7.89 5.02
C ALA A 69 -8.57 -9.38 4.65
N GLU A 70 -8.87 -9.71 3.40
CA GLU A 70 -8.89 -11.09 2.91
C GLU A 70 -7.51 -11.75 2.98
N HIS A 71 -6.45 -11.04 2.57
CA HIS A 71 -5.08 -11.53 2.74
C HIS A 71 -4.75 -11.79 4.21
N LYS A 72 -5.14 -10.89 5.12
CA LYS A 72 -4.95 -11.06 6.57
C LYS A 72 -5.72 -12.26 7.12
N ARG A 73 -6.94 -12.53 6.64
CA ARG A 73 -7.73 -13.71 7.01
C ARG A 73 -7.03 -14.99 6.60
N CYS A 74 -6.58 -15.06 5.34
CA CYS A 74 -5.81 -16.20 4.82
C CYS A 74 -4.54 -16.43 5.65
N TYR A 75 -3.73 -15.38 5.85
CA TYR A 75 -2.50 -15.47 6.64
C TYR A 75 -2.77 -15.94 8.07
N THR A 76 -3.76 -15.37 8.74
CA THR A 76 -4.11 -15.72 10.13
C THR A 76 -4.58 -17.17 10.23
N SER A 77 -5.36 -17.64 9.26
CA SER A 77 -5.83 -19.03 9.20
C SER A 77 -4.65 -20.02 9.07
N LEU A 78 -3.72 -19.73 8.16
CA LEU A 78 -2.53 -20.56 7.94
C LEU A 78 -1.55 -20.52 9.13
N TYR A 79 -1.43 -19.35 9.76
CA TYR A 79 -0.61 -19.19 10.95
C TYR A 79 -1.16 -20.03 12.11
N LYS A 80 -2.48 -19.97 12.33
CA LYS A 80 -3.15 -20.76 13.38
C LYS A 80 -3.06 -22.27 13.16
N THR A 81 -3.02 -22.72 11.92
CA THR A 81 -2.90 -24.14 11.57
C THR A 81 -1.43 -24.63 11.55
N GLY A 82 -0.45 -23.73 11.73
CA GLY A 82 0.97 -24.06 11.60
C GLY A 82 1.39 -24.40 10.16
N LEU A 83 0.51 -24.20 9.18
CA LEU A 83 0.74 -24.53 7.78
C LEU A 83 1.37 -23.37 6.99
N TYR A 84 1.61 -22.23 7.62
CA TYR A 84 2.26 -21.10 6.98
C TYR A 84 3.74 -21.39 6.71
N LYS A 85 4.06 -21.81 5.48
CA LYS A 85 5.44 -22.05 5.02
C LYS A 85 6.07 -20.85 4.29
N GLY A 86 5.45 -19.67 4.39
CA GLY A 86 5.93 -18.45 3.75
C GLY A 86 5.18 -18.10 2.46
N VAL A 87 5.92 -17.63 1.46
CA VAL A 87 5.40 -17.13 0.18
C VAL A 87 4.60 -18.20 -0.55
N GLY A 88 3.39 -17.88 -1.01
CA GLY A 88 2.67 -18.73 -1.96
C GLY A 88 1.27 -19.16 -1.53
N HIS A 89 1.01 -19.22 -0.23
CA HIS A 89 -0.26 -19.77 0.26
C HIS A 89 -1.44 -18.83 0.13
N CYS A 90 -1.21 -17.51 0.10
CA CYS A 90 -2.24 -16.50 -0.05
C CYS A 90 -2.11 -15.75 -1.39
N ILE A 91 -1.52 -16.38 -2.42
CA ILE A 91 -1.23 -15.76 -3.73
C ILE A 91 -2.46 -15.09 -4.34
N LEU A 92 -3.64 -15.71 -4.26
CA LEU A 92 -4.87 -15.13 -4.81
C LEU A 92 -5.16 -13.75 -4.22
N TYR A 93 -4.96 -13.59 -2.91
CA TYR A 93 -5.17 -12.34 -2.20
C TYR A 93 -4.00 -11.36 -2.38
N GLU A 94 -2.77 -11.87 -2.49
CA GLU A 94 -1.60 -11.06 -2.85
C GLU A 94 -1.78 -10.40 -4.23
N ASP A 95 -2.26 -11.17 -5.21
CA ASP A 95 -2.49 -10.67 -6.57
C ASP A 95 -3.72 -9.76 -6.65
N ALA A 96 -4.76 -10.01 -5.84
CA ALA A 96 -5.87 -9.06 -5.69
C ALA A 96 -5.38 -7.70 -5.16
N MET A 97 -4.57 -7.69 -4.09
CA MET A 97 -3.97 -6.46 -3.56
C MET A 97 -3.09 -5.76 -4.61
N LYS A 98 -2.22 -6.50 -5.33
CA LYS A 98 -1.41 -5.93 -6.41
C LYS A 98 -2.26 -5.31 -7.51
N ASN A 99 -3.31 -6.00 -7.94
CA ASN A 99 -4.19 -5.53 -9.01
C ASN A 99 -4.94 -4.26 -8.59
N CYS A 100 -5.43 -4.19 -7.36
CA CYS A 100 -6.03 -2.97 -6.83
C CYS A 100 -5.01 -1.80 -6.80
N LEU A 101 -3.80 -2.03 -6.28
CA LEU A 101 -2.76 -1.00 -6.24
C LEU A 101 -2.27 -0.56 -7.63
N LYS A 102 -2.26 -1.48 -8.61
CA LYS A 102 -1.95 -1.16 -10.02
C LYS A 102 -3.01 -0.26 -10.65
N LYS A 103 -4.30 -0.53 -10.42
CA LYS A 103 -5.41 0.34 -10.86
C LYS A 103 -5.25 1.76 -10.29
N LEU A 104 -4.75 1.87 -9.07
CA LEU A 104 -4.48 3.14 -8.39
C LEU A 104 -3.13 3.79 -8.75
N LYS A 105 -2.31 3.15 -9.61
CA LYS A 105 -0.94 3.58 -9.96
C LYS A 105 -0.01 3.77 -8.75
N ARG A 106 -0.24 3.01 -7.67
CA ARG A 106 0.55 3.06 -6.42
C ARG A 106 1.53 1.90 -6.28
N PHE A 107 1.50 0.94 -7.21
CA PHE A 107 2.44 -0.17 -7.27
C PHE A 107 2.77 -0.49 -8.74
N PRO A 108 4.05 -0.69 -9.10
CA PRO A 108 4.46 -1.08 -10.45
C PRO A 108 4.05 -2.51 -10.82
#